data_AF-A0A2W1B253-F1
#
_entry.id   AF-A0A2W1B253-F1
#
_cell.length_a   1.000
_cell.length_b   1.000
_cell.length_c   1.000
_cell.angle_alpha   90.00
_cell.angle_beta   90.00
_cell.angle_gamma   90.00
#
_symmetry.space_group_name_H-M   'P 1'
#
loop_
_entity.id
_entity.type
_entity.pdbx_description
1 polymer ?
#
loop_
_entity_poly.entity_id
_entity_poly.type
_entity_poly.pdbx_seq_one_letter_code
_entity_poly.pdbx_strand_id
1 'polypeptide(L)'
;MPGWAFALLAVVVTTAFFLFLLAVNRLALSSATLSIPGLANFTFEASRPERNVAWALYVELRTRKAALPFDPEHDLIVEVYDSLYELFPRIRSLLDSIPPREPDPDLANLVLRVQNDVIRGHLTRWQARFRHWYEHEIAQPSNAGEDPVGLQRRFESYDNLVADMQEMNRLLDSMASSLLEIATPDESAWRRVVRHIPGLARLGERRPKPLAPTGDR
;
A
#
# COMPACT_ATOMS: atom_id res chain seq x y z
N MET A 1 -49.99 -35.40 1.09
CA MET A 1 -49.75 -33.98 0.72
C MET A 1 -49.65 -33.89 -0.80
N PRO A 2 -50.26 -32.89 -1.44
CA PRO A 2 -50.28 -32.81 -2.89
C PRO A 2 -48.90 -32.42 -3.44
N GLY A 3 -48.49 -33.03 -4.56
CA GLY A 3 -47.14 -32.88 -5.13
C GLY A 3 -46.72 -31.45 -5.45
N TRP A 4 -47.68 -30.55 -5.66
CA TRP A 4 -47.40 -29.12 -5.87
C TRP A 4 -46.79 -28.42 -4.65
N ALA A 5 -47.04 -28.92 -3.43
CA ALA A 5 -46.49 -28.35 -2.21
C ALA A 5 -44.96 -28.58 -2.11
N PHE A 6 -44.47 -29.73 -2.58
CA PHE A 6 -43.04 -30.02 -2.64
C PHE A 6 -42.32 -29.19 -3.70
N ALA A 7 -42.97 -28.94 -4.84
CA ALA A 7 -42.42 -28.08 -5.89
C ALA A 7 -42.30 -26.62 -5.40
N LEU A 8 -43.32 -26.10 -4.71
CA LEU A 8 -43.29 -24.77 -4.10
C LEU A 8 -42.19 -24.65 -3.04
N LEU A 9 -42.05 -25.64 -2.17
CA LEU A 9 -40.99 -25.67 -1.17
C LEU A 9 -39.59 -25.65 -1.81
N ALA A 10 -39.39 -26.45 -2.87
CA ALA A 10 -38.11 -26.50 -3.58
C ALA A 10 -37.75 -25.15 -4.25
N VAL A 11 -38.73 -24.46 -4.83
CA VAL A 11 -38.53 -23.11 -5.43
C VAL A 11 -38.18 -22.08 -4.36
N VAL A 12 -38.85 -22.10 -3.20
CA VAL A 12 -38.55 -21.19 -2.09
C VAL A 12 -37.15 -21.44 -1.55
N VAL A 13 -36.75 -22.70 -1.35
CA VAL A 13 -35.42 -23.06 -0.85
C VAL A 13 -34.33 -22.66 -1.84
N THR A 14 -34.52 -22.93 -3.13
CA THR A 14 -33.53 -22.56 -4.17
C THR A 14 -33.40 -21.05 -4.33
N THR A 15 -34.51 -20.32 -4.25
CA THR A 15 -34.52 -18.86 -4.33
C THR A 15 -33.88 -18.26 -3.07
N ALA A 16 -34.20 -18.76 -1.88
CA ALA A 16 -33.56 -18.35 -0.64
C ALA A 16 -32.05 -18.66 -0.64
N PHE A 17 -31.65 -19.82 -1.16
CA PHE A 17 -30.25 -20.19 -1.32
C PHE A 17 -29.53 -19.28 -2.32
N PHE A 18 -30.16 -18.94 -3.44
CA PHE A 18 -29.60 -18.04 -4.44
C PHE A 18 -29.46 -16.61 -3.91
N LEU A 19 -30.46 -16.10 -3.19
CA LEU A 19 -30.41 -14.81 -2.49
C LEU A 19 -29.34 -14.80 -1.39
N PHE A 20 -29.18 -15.92 -0.68
CA PHE A 20 -28.11 -16.10 0.30
C PHE A 20 -26.72 -16.07 -0.35
N LEU A 21 -26.53 -16.75 -1.48
CA LEU A 21 -25.28 -16.69 -2.25
C LEU A 21 -24.96 -15.27 -2.74
N LEU A 22 -25.97 -14.54 -3.22
CA LEU A 22 -25.82 -13.13 -3.62
C LEU A 22 -25.47 -12.24 -2.42
N ALA A 23 -26.08 -12.46 -1.26
CA ALA A 23 -25.81 -11.70 -0.04
C ALA A 23 -24.40 -11.99 0.52
N VAL A 24 -23.97 -13.24 0.55
CA VAL A 24 -22.61 -13.63 0.99
C VAL A 24 -21.54 -13.01 0.08
N ASN A 25 -21.78 -12.94 -1.23
CA ASN A 25 -20.85 -12.29 -2.16
C ASN A 25 -20.77 -10.76 -1.97
N ARG A 26 -21.83 -10.13 -1.42
CA ARG A 26 -21.85 -8.71 -1.05
C ARG A 26 -21.22 -8.43 0.32
N LEU A 27 -21.23 -9.41 1.23
CA LEU A 27 -20.64 -9.30 2.57
C LEU A 27 -19.12 -9.53 2.62
N ALA A 28 -18.48 -9.81 1.48
CA ALA A 28 -17.01 -9.90 1.37
C ALA A 28 -16.33 -8.51 1.25
N LEU A 29 -16.95 -7.49 1.84
CA LEU A 29 -16.35 -6.18 2.05
C LEU A 29 -15.54 -6.27 3.35
N SER A 30 -14.23 -6.36 3.22
CA SER A 30 -13.32 -6.35 4.36
C SER A 30 -13.16 -4.91 4.82
N SER A 31 -13.61 -4.60 6.03
CA SER A 31 -13.27 -3.36 6.72
C SER A 31 -11.79 -3.38 7.08
N ALA A 32 -10.99 -2.53 6.47
CA ALA A 32 -9.60 -2.31 6.87
C ALA A 32 -9.55 -1.06 7.75
N THR A 33 -8.96 -1.17 8.94
CA THR A 33 -8.64 0.00 9.79
C THR A 33 -7.17 0.30 9.59
N LEU A 34 -6.89 1.48 9.05
CA LEU A 34 -5.58 1.90 8.62
C LEU A 34 -5.14 3.07 9.49
N SER A 35 -4.02 2.93 10.18
CA SER A 35 -3.44 3.96 11.03
C SER A 35 -2.07 4.33 10.50
N ILE A 36 -1.93 5.51 9.89
CA ILE A 36 -0.62 6.10 9.63
C ILE A 36 -0.31 7.04 10.81
N PRO A 37 0.73 6.75 11.61
CA PRO A 37 1.08 7.56 12.78
C PRO A 37 1.23 9.03 12.41
N GLY A 38 0.53 9.92 13.14
CA GLY A 38 0.62 11.37 12.95
C GLY A 38 -0.10 11.94 11.72
N LEU A 39 -0.69 11.09 10.87
CA LEU A 39 -1.38 11.54 9.65
C LEU A 39 -2.90 11.34 9.72
N ALA A 40 -3.36 10.11 9.90
CA ALA A 40 -4.79 9.79 9.97
C ALA A 40 -5.07 8.32 10.31
N ASN A 41 -6.28 8.10 10.83
CA ASN A 41 -6.92 6.78 10.93
C ASN A 41 -8.06 6.70 9.91
N PHE A 42 -7.99 5.77 8.97
CA PHE A 42 -9.04 5.52 7.98
C PHE A 42 -9.64 4.14 8.21
N THR A 43 -10.96 4.05 8.34
CA THR A 43 -11.65 2.76 8.29
C THR A 43 -12.48 2.74 7.02
N PHE A 44 -12.17 1.84 6.09
CA PHE A 44 -12.93 1.75 4.85
C PHE A 44 -13.05 0.33 4.31
N GLU A 45 -14.08 0.14 3.49
CA GLU A 45 -14.38 -1.10 2.80
C GLU A 45 -13.82 -1.03 1.38
N ALA A 46 -12.72 -1.75 1.12
CA ALA A 46 -12.05 -1.70 -0.18
C ALA A 46 -12.75 -2.58 -1.23
N SER A 47 -13.17 -1.96 -2.34
CA SER A 47 -13.70 -2.64 -3.52
C SER A 47 -12.64 -3.51 -4.21
N ARG A 48 -13.06 -4.43 -5.10
CA ARG A 48 -12.11 -5.28 -5.85
C ARG A 48 -11.06 -4.47 -6.63
N PRO A 49 -11.42 -3.40 -7.38
CA PRO A 49 -10.43 -2.55 -8.04
C PRO A 49 -9.45 -1.91 -7.06
N GLU A 50 -9.92 -1.37 -5.94
CA GLU A 50 -9.06 -0.75 -4.92
C GLU A 50 -8.05 -1.76 -4.35
N ARG A 51 -8.46 -3.01 -4.09
CA ARG A 51 -7.52 -4.04 -3.59
C ARG A 51 -6.43 -4.41 -4.59
N ASN A 52 -6.76 -4.48 -5.88
CA ASN A 52 -5.76 -4.73 -6.92
C ASN A 52 -4.76 -3.58 -7.01
N VAL A 53 -5.24 -2.34 -6.91
CA VAL A 53 -4.39 -1.14 -6.87
C VAL A 53 -3.54 -1.11 -5.60
N ALA A 54 -4.10 -1.48 -4.45
CA ALA A 54 -3.37 -1.56 -3.19
C ALA A 54 -2.22 -2.57 -3.27
N TRP A 55 -2.44 -3.74 -3.88
CA TRP A 55 -1.38 -4.71 -4.14
C TRP A 55 -0.28 -4.15 -5.04
N ALA A 56 -0.64 -3.48 -6.13
CA ALA A 56 0.32 -2.88 -7.04
C ALA A 56 1.16 -1.79 -6.34
N LEU A 57 0.50 -0.90 -5.57
CA LEU A 57 1.18 0.13 -4.77
C LEU A 57 2.10 -0.49 -3.71
N TYR A 58 1.68 -1.57 -3.05
CA TYR A 58 2.53 -2.31 -2.10
C TYR A 58 3.82 -2.80 -2.77
N VAL A 59 3.71 -3.40 -3.96
CA VAL A 59 4.87 -3.86 -4.74
C VAL A 59 5.77 -2.69 -5.11
N GLU A 60 5.21 -1.57 -5.60
CA GLU A 60 5.98 -0.37 -5.93
C GLU A 60 6.76 0.17 -4.71
N LEU A 61 6.14 0.25 -3.53
CA LEU A 61 6.83 0.72 -2.33
C LEU A 61 7.87 -0.27 -1.81
N ARG A 62 7.60 -1.57 -1.83
CA ARG A 62 8.52 -2.58 -1.28
C ARG A 62 9.74 -2.87 -2.16
N THR A 63 9.74 -2.41 -3.40
CA THR A 63 10.82 -2.70 -4.36
C THR A 63 11.61 -1.46 -4.77
N ARG A 64 11.20 -0.27 -4.36
CA ARG A 64 11.85 0.99 -4.74
C ARG A 64 12.72 1.55 -3.64
N LYS A 65 13.91 2.02 -4.03
CA LYS A 65 14.82 2.81 -3.20
C LYS A 65 14.11 3.98 -2.49
N ALA A 66 13.15 4.63 -3.17
CA ALA A 66 12.32 5.70 -2.61
C ALA A 66 11.62 5.40 -1.27
N ALA A 67 11.29 4.13 -1.01
CA ALA A 67 10.46 3.71 0.12
C ALA A 67 11.13 2.68 1.02
N LEU A 68 12.37 2.27 0.70
CA LEU A 68 13.19 1.45 1.57
C LEU A 68 13.92 2.33 2.60
N PRO A 69 14.32 1.79 3.77
CA PRO A 69 15.12 2.53 4.72
C PRO A 69 16.39 3.07 4.07
N PHE A 70 16.63 4.38 4.19
CA PHE A 70 17.85 5.01 3.70
C PHE A 70 19.07 4.53 4.49
N ASP A 71 20.07 4.01 3.79
CA ASP A 71 21.37 3.61 4.34
C ASP A 71 22.40 4.74 4.14
N PRO A 72 22.79 5.49 5.21
CA PRO A 72 23.74 6.59 5.08
C PRO A 72 25.16 6.17 4.63
N GLU A 73 25.49 4.89 4.71
CA GLU A 73 26.80 4.34 4.31
C GLU A 73 26.87 3.97 2.83
N HIS A 74 25.73 3.66 2.20
CA HIS A 74 25.72 3.10 0.84
C HIS A 74 24.77 3.83 -0.12
N ASP A 75 23.80 4.60 0.38
CA ASP A 75 22.80 5.25 -0.46
C ASP A 75 23.15 6.69 -0.82
N LEU A 76 22.88 7.04 -2.07
CA LEU A 76 22.94 8.40 -2.57
C LEU A 76 21.55 9.05 -2.52
N ILE A 77 21.46 10.21 -1.89
CA ILE A 77 20.23 11.00 -1.78
C ILE A 77 19.66 11.34 -3.16
N VAL A 78 20.52 11.65 -4.15
CA VAL A 78 20.08 11.94 -5.52
C VAL A 78 19.36 10.76 -6.17
N GLU A 79 19.81 9.51 -5.92
CA GLU A 79 19.16 8.31 -6.47
C GLU A 79 17.81 8.04 -5.79
N VAL A 80 17.70 8.35 -4.49
CA VAL A 80 16.41 8.31 -3.79
C VAL A 80 15.43 9.30 -4.42
N TYR A 81 15.89 10.52 -4.71
CA TYR A 81 15.08 11.54 -5.37
C TYR A 81 14.67 11.16 -6.79
N ASP A 82 15.55 10.53 -7.56
CA ASP A 82 15.22 10.02 -8.89
C ASP A 82 14.18 8.89 -8.79
N SER A 83 14.35 7.98 -7.83
CA SER A 83 13.38 6.92 -7.53
C SER A 83 12.01 7.46 -7.11
N LEU A 84 11.97 8.54 -6.33
CA LEU A 84 10.74 9.23 -5.93
C LEU A 84 10.07 9.90 -7.13
N TYR A 85 10.83 10.60 -7.98
CA TYR A 85 10.29 11.21 -9.19
C TYR A 85 9.61 10.19 -10.09
N GLU A 86 10.22 9.02 -10.27
CA GLU A 86 9.62 7.91 -11.01
C GLU A 86 8.38 7.29 -10.35
N LEU A 87 8.24 7.39 -9.03
CA LEU A 87 7.13 6.81 -8.30
C LEU A 87 5.82 7.60 -8.53
N PHE A 88 5.88 8.93 -8.62
CA PHE A 88 4.69 9.79 -8.78
C PHE A 88 3.82 9.43 -10.01
N PRO A 89 4.37 9.32 -11.24
CA PRO A 89 3.58 8.93 -12.41
C PRO A 89 2.96 7.54 -12.28
N ARG A 90 3.66 6.60 -11.64
CA ARG A 90 3.15 5.23 -11.43
C ARG A 90 1.98 5.22 -10.46
N ILE A 91 2.12 5.91 -9.33
CA ILE A 91 1.02 6.04 -8.37
C ILE A 91 -0.19 6.67 -9.04
N ARG A 92 0.00 7.77 -9.80
CA ARG A 92 -1.09 8.42 -10.53
C ARG A 92 -1.77 7.46 -11.51
N SER A 93 -1.01 6.74 -12.33
CA SER A 93 -1.56 5.78 -13.28
C SER A 93 -2.33 4.64 -12.59
N LEU A 94 -1.88 4.21 -11.42
CA LEU A 94 -2.58 3.19 -10.63
C LEU A 94 -3.89 3.74 -10.05
N LEU A 95 -3.87 4.96 -9.51
CA LEU A 95 -5.08 5.60 -8.98
C LEU A 95 -6.10 5.91 -10.08
N ASP A 96 -5.66 6.35 -11.26
CA ASP A 96 -6.51 6.63 -12.42
C ASP A 96 -7.25 5.36 -12.93
N SER A 97 -6.77 4.17 -12.55
CA SER A 97 -7.44 2.89 -12.87
C SER A 97 -8.61 2.55 -11.94
N ILE A 98 -8.75 3.27 -10.82
CA ILE A 98 -9.89 3.12 -9.91
C ILE A 98 -11.07 3.91 -10.50
N PRO A 99 -12.23 3.27 -10.73
CA PRO A 99 -13.39 3.99 -11.23
C PRO A 99 -13.83 5.06 -10.21
N PRO A 100 -14.20 6.28 -10.68
CA PRO A 100 -14.71 7.31 -9.78
C PRO A 100 -15.99 6.83 -9.09
N ARG A 101 -16.10 7.08 -7.77
CA ARG A 101 -17.27 6.78 -6.95
C ARG A 101 -17.49 7.91 -5.95
N GLU A 102 -18.73 8.12 -5.52
CA GLU A 102 -19.06 9.04 -4.42
C GLU A 102 -19.42 8.28 -3.13
N PRO A 103 -18.87 8.67 -1.96
CA PRO A 103 -17.74 9.60 -1.81
C PRO A 103 -16.46 9.03 -2.45
N ASP A 104 -15.47 9.90 -2.70
CA ASP A 104 -14.19 9.56 -3.33
C ASP A 104 -13.58 8.26 -2.75
N PRO A 105 -12.91 7.43 -3.57
CA PRO A 105 -12.27 6.22 -3.09
C PRO A 105 -11.36 6.47 -1.89
N ASP A 106 -11.60 5.77 -0.79
CA ASP A 106 -10.85 5.94 0.46
C ASP A 106 -9.35 5.62 0.27
N LEU A 107 -9.04 4.65 -0.61
CA LEU A 107 -7.66 4.35 -1.01
C LEU A 107 -7.01 5.53 -1.74
N ALA A 108 -7.72 6.17 -2.67
CA ALA A 108 -7.17 7.31 -3.40
C ALA A 108 -6.91 8.49 -2.45
N ASN A 109 -7.87 8.78 -1.56
CA ASN A 109 -7.71 9.82 -0.53
C ASN A 109 -6.50 9.57 0.38
N LEU A 110 -6.32 8.34 0.84
CA LEU A 110 -5.15 7.95 1.63
C LEU A 110 -3.84 8.19 0.89
N VAL A 111 -3.73 7.66 -0.33
CA VAL A 111 -2.49 7.70 -1.13
C VAL A 111 -2.15 9.14 -1.54
N LEU A 112 -3.14 9.95 -1.86
CA LEU A 112 -2.96 11.38 -2.16
C LEU A 112 -2.50 12.15 -0.92
N ARG A 113 -3.04 11.85 0.26
CA ARG A 113 -2.63 12.48 1.50
C ARG A 113 -1.16 12.18 1.82
N VAL A 114 -0.72 10.93 1.72
CA VAL A 114 0.70 10.58 1.92
C VAL A 114 1.61 11.27 0.91
N GLN A 115 1.23 11.31 -0.37
CA GLN A 115 2.00 12.03 -1.39
C GLN A 115 2.14 13.52 -1.08
N ASN A 116 1.07 14.16 -0.62
CA ASN A 116 1.06 15.61 -0.37
C ASN A 116 1.74 15.99 0.94
N ASP A 117 1.44 15.27 2.02
CA ASP A 117 1.85 15.67 3.36
C ASP A 117 3.24 15.10 3.71
N VAL A 118 3.58 13.92 3.21
CA VAL A 118 4.86 13.25 3.51
C VAL A 118 5.87 13.52 2.40
N ILE A 119 5.62 12.98 1.20
CA ILE A 119 6.63 12.98 0.13
C ILE A 119 6.90 14.40 -0.37
N ARG A 120 5.84 15.14 -0.73
CA ARG A 120 5.99 16.52 -1.20
C ARG A 120 6.54 17.43 -0.10
N GLY A 121 6.17 17.21 1.16
CA GLY A 121 6.75 17.93 2.31
C GLY A 121 8.28 17.80 2.37
N HIS A 122 8.79 16.57 2.29
CA HIS A 122 10.24 16.30 2.25
C HIS A 122 10.91 16.93 1.02
N LEU A 123 10.36 16.69 -0.19
CA LEU A 123 10.95 17.17 -1.44
C LEU A 123 11.01 18.70 -1.50
N THR A 124 9.94 19.38 -1.11
CA THR A 124 9.90 20.86 -1.07
C THR A 124 10.92 21.44 -0.11
N ARG A 125 11.19 20.76 1.02
CA ARG A 125 12.15 21.22 2.02
C ARG A 125 13.61 21.05 1.57
N TRP A 126 13.93 19.91 0.93
CA TRP A 126 15.32 19.50 0.75
C TRP A 126 15.78 19.38 -0.70
N GLN A 127 14.93 18.87 -1.61
CA GLN A 127 15.38 18.37 -2.91
C GLN A 127 16.12 19.42 -3.73
N ALA A 128 15.54 20.62 -3.87
CA ALA A 128 16.13 21.68 -4.68
C ALA A 128 17.48 22.17 -4.11
N ARG A 129 17.55 22.35 -2.79
CA ARG A 129 18.78 22.81 -2.11
C ARG A 129 19.89 21.78 -2.23
N PHE A 130 19.58 20.53 -1.92
CA PHE A 130 20.56 19.45 -1.96
C PHE A 130 21.03 19.18 -3.39
N ARG A 131 20.11 19.06 -4.35
CA ARG A 131 20.47 18.78 -5.75
C ARG A 131 21.36 19.87 -6.34
N HIS A 132 20.99 21.14 -6.14
CA HIS A 132 21.80 22.27 -6.63
C HIS A 132 23.22 22.25 -6.05
N TRP A 133 23.33 22.07 -4.73
CA TRP A 133 24.64 21.98 -4.07
C TRP A 133 25.44 20.77 -4.55
N TYR A 134 24.82 19.59 -4.63
CA TYR A 134 25.50 18.35 -4.99
C TYR A 134 25.98 18.36 -6.45
N GLU A 135 25.16 18.84 -7.38
CA GLU A 135 25.52 19.01 -8.79
C GLU A 135 26.68 20.01 -8.96
N HIS A 136 26.71 21.06 -8.14
CA HIS A 136 27.83 21.99 -8.10
C HIS A 136 29.10 21.31 -7.58
N GLU A 137 29.04 20.65 -6.42
CA GLU A 137 30.20 20.03 -5.79
C GLU A 137 30.80 18.89 -6.62
N ILE A 138 29.97 18.03 -7.20
CA ILE A 138 30.46 16.88 -7.99
C ILE A 138 31.14 17.32 -9.30
N ALA A 139 30.80 18.51 -9.81
CA ALA A 139 31.42 19.09 -11.00
C ALA A 139 32.74 19.82 -10.70
N GLN A 140 33.09 20.05 -9.43
CA GLN A 140 34.33 20.72 -9.05
C GLN A 140 35.55 19.84 -9.33
N PRO A 141 36.59 20.34 -10.04
CA PRO A 141 37.83 19.59 -10.25
C PRO A 141 38.52 19.17 -8.95
N SER A 142 38.34 19.92 -7.86
CA SER A 142 38.91 19.60 -6.54
C SER A 142 38.29 18.35 -5.90
N ASN A 143 37.05 18.01 -6.26
CA ASN A 143 36.36 16.82 -5.77
C ASN A 143 36.44 15.66 -6.78
N ALA A 144 37.28 15.77 -7.82
CA ALA A 144 37.43 14.75 -8.84
C ALA A 144 37.98 13.45 -8.24
N GLY A 145 37.20 12.36 -8.37
CA GLY A 145 37.55 11.06 -7.81
C GLY A 145 37.21 10.90 -6.32
N GLU A 146 36.56 11.89 -5.69
CA GLU A 146 35.95 11.68 -4.39
C GLU A 146 34.81 10.66 -4.48
N ASP A 147 34.66 9.88 -3.42
CA ASP A 147 33.52 8.98 -3.27
C ASP A 147 32.21 9.79 -3.16
N PRO A 148 31.20 9.50 -3.99
CA PRO A 148 29.93 10.23 -3.98
C PRO A 148 29.20 10.21 -2.63
N VAL A 149 29.30 9.11 -1.87
CA VAL A 149 28.68 9.00 -0.54
C VAL A 149 29.42 9.87 0.47
N GLY A 150 30.75 9.88 0.44
CA GLY A 150 31.58 10.80 1.20
C GLY A 150 31.28 12.26 0.88
N LEU A 151 31.11 12.59 -0.40
CA LEU A 151 30.82 13.95 -0.84
C LEU A 151 29.48 14.45 -0.30
N GLN A 152 28.38 13.71 -0.46
CA GLN A 152 27.06 14.18 -0.02
C GLN A 152 26.98 14.49 1.49
N ARG A 153 27.80 13.82 2.32
CA ARG A 153 27.88 14.06 3.77
C ARG A 153 28.40 15.45 4.14
N ARG A 154 29.08 16.13 3.19
CA ARG A 154 29.56 17.50 3.36
C ARG A 154 28.46 18.55 3.23
N PHE A 155 27.23 18.17 2.90
CA PHE A 155 26.12 19.10 2.85
C PHE A 155 25.85 19.69 4.23
N GLU A 156 25.74 21.02 4.33
CA GLU A 156 25.61 21.73 5.62
C GLU A 156 24.47 21.19 6.50
N SER A 157 23.37 20.75 5.87
CA SER A 157 22.20 20.20 6.57
C SER A 157 22.02 18.69 6.37
N TYR A 158 23.11 17.94 6.12
CA TYR A 158 23.05 16.51 5.82
C TYR A 158 22.27 15.72 6.88
N ASP A 159 22.63 15.86 8.16
CA ASP A 159 21.99 15.11 9.25
C ASP A 159 20.48 15.38 9.34
N ASN A 160 20.07 16.65 9.18
CA ASN A 160 18.65 17.04 9.20
C ASN A 160 17.90 16.50 7.98
N LEU A 161 18.53 16.50 6.81
CA LEU A 161 17.94 15.95 5.59
C LEU A 161 17.75 14.44 5.72
N VAL A 162 18.78 13.73 6.16
CA VAL A 162 18.75 12.27 6.33
C VAL A 162 17.73 11.87 7.39
N ALA A 163 17.66 12.56 8.52
CA ALA A 163 16.66 12.30 9.55
C ALA A 163 15.22 12.45 9.01
N ASP A 164 14.96 13.51 8.24
CA ASP A 164 13.66 13.75 7.61
C ASP A 164 13.34 12.71 6.52
N MET A 165 14.35 12.25 5.77
CA MET A 165 14.23 11.18 4.78
C MET A 165 13.88 9.84 5.43
N GLN A 166 14.57 9.50 6.53
CA GLN A 166 14.31 8.27 7.28
C GLN A 166 12.91 8.27 7.90
N GLU A 167 12.43 9.42 8.39
CA GLU A 167 11.05 9.54 8.87
C GLU A 167 10.04 9.37 7.73
N MET A 168 10.29 9.96 6.55
CA MET A 168 9.48 9.68 5.35
C MET A 168 9.50 8.18 5.01
N ASN A 169 10.65 7.51 5.01
CA ASN A 169 10.73 6.07 4.71
C ASN A 169 9.91 5.24 5.72
N ARG A 170 9.97 5.58 7.02
CA ARG A 170 9.18 4.92 8.07
C ARG A 170 7.67 5.05 7.82
N LEU A 171 7.23 6.23 7.38
CA LEU A 171 5.83 6.47 7.02
C LEU A 171 5.41 5.71 5.75
N LEU A 172 6.29 5.64 4.75
CA LEU A 172 6.06 4.85 3.53
C LEU A 172 6.03 3.34 3.80
N ASP A 173 6.86 2.85 4.73
CA ASP A 173 6.83 1.46 5.20
C ASP A 173 5.50 1.14 5.89
N SER A 174 5.03 2.03 6.78
CA SER A 174 3.71 1.92 7.41
C SER A 174 2.58 1.89 6.38
N MET A 175 2.66 2.74 5.35
CA MET A 175 1.70 2.73 4.24
C MET A 175 1.77 1.41 3.47
N ALA A 176 2.95 0.88 3.16
CA ALA A 176 3.10 -0.39 2.48
C ALA A 176 2.45 -1.54 3.26
N SER A 177 2.72 -1.64 4.57
CA SER A 177 2.07 -2.64 5.43
C SER A 177 0.55 -2.53 5.39
N SER A 178 0.02 -1.31 5.40
CA SER A 178 -1.42 -1.09 5.35
C SER A 178 -2.04 -1.40 3.98
N LEU A 179 -1.31 -1.14 2.88
CA LEU A 179 -1.72 -1.52 1.53
C LEU A 179 -1.79 -3.04 1.37
N LEU A 180 -0.88 -3.77 2.03
CA LEU A 180 -0.91 -5.23 2.05
C LEU A 180 -2.20 -5.74 2.73
N GLU A 181 -2.56 -5.17 3.88
CA GLU A 181 -3.81 -5.51 4.58
C GLU A 181 -5.05 -5.25 3.72
N ILE A 182 -5.08 -4.11 3.02
CA ILE A 182 -6.16 -3.79 2.08
C ILE A 182 -6.21 -4.80 0.93
N ALA A 183 -5.05 -5.17 0.37
CA ALA A 183 -4.95 -6.11 -0.74
C ALA A 183 -5.37 -7.54 -0.35
N THR A 184 -5.09 -7.95 0.90
CA THR A 184 -5.39 -9.27 1.43
C THR A 184 -6.55 -9.23 2.42
N PRO A 185 -7.82 -9.28 1.97
CA PRO A 185 -8.96 -9.25 2.87
C PRO A 185 -8.88 -10.40 3.87
N ASP A 186 -9.20 -10.12 5.14
CA ASP A 186 -9.24 -11.14 6.19
C ASP A 186 -10.29 -12.21 5.86
N GLU A 187 -9.82 -13.32 5.31
CA GLU A 187 -10.64 -14.47 5.00
C GLU A 187 -11.14 -15.19 6.26
N SER A 188 -10.66 -14.86 7.46
CA SER A 188 -11.10 -15.51 8.70
C SER A 188 -12.60 -15.34 8.94
N ALA A 189 -13.18 -14.22 8.53
CA ALA A 189 -14.62 -13.96 8.64
C ALA A 189 -15.45 -14.94 7.81
N TRP A 190 -15.12 -15.13 6.52
CA TRP A 190 -15.81 -16.12 5.68
C TRP A 190 -15.55 -17.53 6.19
N ARG A 191 -14.31 -17.85 6.63
CA ARG A 191 -13.96 -19.16 7.16
C ARG A 191 -14.74 -19.48 8.42
N ARG A 192 -15.02 -18.50 9.30
CA ARG A 192 -15.89 -18.70 10.48
C ARG A 192 -17.32 -19.05 10.07
N VAL A 193 -17.86 -18.36 9.06
CA VAL A 193 -19.23 -18.58 8.56
C VAL A 193 -19.36 -19.96 7.89
N VAL A 194 -18.42 -20.33 7.03
CA VAL A 194 -18.54 -21.55 6.22
C VAL A 194 -18.08 -22.82 6.96
N ARG A 195 -17.27 -22.70 8.02
CA ARG A 195 -16.86 -23.84 8.87
C ARG A 195 -18.06 -24.56 9.52
N HIS A 196 -19.18 -23.87 9.70
CA HIS A 196 -20.39 -24.43 10.29
C HIS A 196 -21.37 -25.00 9.24
N ILE A 197 -21.07 -24.90 7.93
CA ILE A 197 -21.91 -25.39 6.85
C ILE A 197 -21.35 -26.73 6.34
N PRO A 198 -22.04 -27.87 6.57
CA PRO A 198 -21.59 -29.18 6.11
C PRO A 198 -21.43 -29.21 4.59
N GLY A 199 -20.27 -29.68 4.10
CA GLY A 199 -19.96 -29.82 2.67
C GLY A 199 -19.16 -28.65 2.06
N LEU A 200 -19.29 -27.43 2.58
CA LEU A 200 -18.52 -26.27 2.12
C LEU A 200 -17.22 -26.04 2.90
N ALA A 201 -17.07 -26.67 4.07
CA ALA A 201 -15.85 -26.59 4.89
C ALA A 201 -14.57 -26.97 4.11
N ARG A 202 -14.66 -27.92 3.16
CA ARG A 202 -13.53 -28.41 2.35
C ARG A 202 -13.04 -27.42 1.27
N LEU A 203 -13.82 -26.37 0.97
CA LEU A 203 -13.42 -25.34 0.01
C LEU A 203 -12.47 -24.31 0.63
N GLY A 204 -12.43 -24.19 1.96
CA GLY A 204 -11.55 -23.24 2.67
C GLY A 204 -10.12 -23.69 2.90
N GLU A 205 -9.81 -24.93 2.56
CA GLU A 205 -8.49 -25.53 2.77
C GLU A 205 -7.56 -25.36 1.55
N ARG A 206 -8.07 -24.86 0.41
CA ARG A 206 -7.30 -24.74 -0.84
C ARG A 206 -6.67 -23.35 -1.04
N ARG A 207 -5.75 -22.94 -0.16
CA ARG A 207 -4.66 -22.00 -0.51
C ARG A 207 -3.43 -22.23 0.38
N PRO A 208 -2.21 -21.99 -0.13
CA PRO A 208 -0.99 -22.11 0.64
C PRO A 208 -1.00 -21.15 1.84
N LYS A 209 -0.40 -21.61 2.93
CA LYS A 209 -0.24 -20.90 4.20
C LYS A 209 0.32 -19.49 3.94
N PRO A 210 -0.19 -18.42 4.59
CA PRO A 210 0.43 -17.10 4.49
C PRO A 210 1.92 -17.23 4.85
N LEU A 211 2.78 -16.59 4.04
CA LEU A 211 4.20 -16.51 4.33
C LEU A 211 4.34 -15.93 5.74
N ALA A 212 5.03 -16.66 6.60
CA ALA A 212 5.38 -16.16 7.92
C ALA A 212 6.10 -14.81 7.75
N PRO A 213 5.89 -13.84 8.66
CA PRO A 213 6.70 -12.63 8.65
C PRO A 213 8.16 -13.06 8.63
N THR A 214 8.89 -12.64 7.60
CA THR A 214 10.34 -12.80 7.55
C THR A 214 10.88 -12.09 8.76
N GLY A 215 11.24 -12.88 9.77
CA GLY A 215 11.80 -12.37 11.01
C GLY A 215 13.05 -11.56 10.74
N ASP A 216 13.25 -10.57 11.61
CA ASP A 216 14.45 -9.74 11.75
C ASP A 216 15.71 -10.46 11.27
N ARG A 217 16.34 -9.86 10.26
CA ARG A 217 17.78 -9.89 10.03
C ARG A 217 18.21 -8.54 9.50
#